data_AF-A0A3D5L9B4-F1
#
_entry.id   AF-A0A3D5L9B4-F1
#
_cell.length_a   1.000
_cell.length_b   1.000
_cell.length_c   1.000
_cell.angle_alpha   90.00
_cell.angle_beta   90.00
_cell.angle_gamma   90.00
#
_symmetry.space_group_name_H-M   'P 1'
#
loop_
_entity.id
_entity.type
_entity.pdbx_description
1 polymer ?
#
loop_
_entity_poly.entity_id
_entity_poly.type
_entity_poly.pdbx_seq_one_letter_code
_entity_poly.pdbx_strand_id
1 'polypeptide(L)'
;MSEDAKTVGVGHYNGGEYGDYWDVLFTAPAATDRAEFAQEVLDLVNVQRANNGLSPVVLGDEKLNAAAQQRAVEIATVTSHTRPDGTSCFTVLDDFNVTDEATGENAAWGQVTPEEVVNDWMNSEGHRANILNPDAQKMGFGYYSDNSSEWGRQWIQIFTE
;
A
#
# COMPACT_ATOMS: atom_id res chain seq x y z
N MET A 1 -5.82 -9.88 22.40
CA MET A 1 -4.49 -9.27 22.24
C MET A 1 -4.35 -8.95 20.76
N SER A 2 -4.00 -7.73 20.38
CA SER A 2 -3.77 -7.39 18.96
C SER A 2 -2.48 -8.06 18.52
N GLU A 3 -2.48 -8.63 17.31
CA GLU A 3 -1.34 -9.35 16.71
C GLU A 3 -0.16 -8.42 16.36
N ASP A 4 -0.28 -7.11 16.64
CA ASP A 4 0.63 -6.07 16.16
C ASP A 4 1.56 -5.50 17.25
N ALA A 5 1.50 -6.03 18.48
CA ALA A 5 2.34 -5.57 19.57
C ALA A 5 3.79 -6.08 19.40
N LYS A 6 4.71 -5.21 18.94
CA LYS A 6 6.11 -5.58 18.72
C LYS A 6 7.01 -5.44 19.96
N THR A 7 6.59 -4.71 20.99
CA THR A 7 7.33 -4.57 22.25
C THR A 7 6.41 -4.55 23.46
N VAL A 8 6.79 -5.30 24.50
CA VAL A 8 6.09 -5.37 25.78
C VAL A 8 6.99 -4.74 26.85
N GLY A 9 6.50 -3.66 27.47
CA GLY A 9 7.11 -3.07 28.65
C GLY A 9 6.37 -3.53 29.91
N VAL A 10 7.11 -3.98 30.92
CA VAL A 10 6.55 -4.31 32.23
C VAL A 10 7.08 -3.30 33.25
N GLY A 11 6.16 -2.56 33.85
CA GLY A 11 6.43 -1.64 34.96
C GLY A 11 5.98 -2.24 36.28
N HIS A 12 6.77 -2.08 37.34
CA HIS A 12 6.37 -2.40 38.70
C HIS A 12 6.27 -1.12 39.50
N TYR A 13 5.09 -0.85 40.06
CA TYR A 13 4.87 0.33 40.88
C TYR A 13 4.63 -0.09 42.33
N ASN A 14 5.44 0.45 43.24
CA ASN A 14 5.32 0.22 44.67
C ASN A 14 4.64 1.42 45.33
N GLY A 15 3.47 1.19 45.93
CA GLY A 15 2.73 2.19 46.69
C GLY A 15 1.67 2.95 45.88
N GLY A 16 0.47 3.03 46.46
CA GLY A 16 -0.74 3.63 45.92
C GLY A 16 -1.96 3.14 46.72
N GLU A 17 -3.17 3.64 46.42
CA GLU A 17 -4.42 3.23 47.11
C GLU A 17 -4.66 1.70 47.03
N TYR A 18 -4.10 1.03 46.02
CA TYR A 18 -4.25 -0.40 45.75
C TYR A 18 -3.02 -1.26 46.08
N GLY A 19 -1.98 -0.70 46.71
CA GLY A 19 -0.75 -1.44 47.02
C GLY A 19 0.19 -1.61 45.82
N ASP A 20 0.91 -2.75 45.75
CA ASP A 20 1.88 -3.06 44.70
C ASP A 20 1.18 -3.68 43.48
N TYR A 21 1.38 -3.07 42.31
CA TYR A 21 0.79 -3.56 41.07
C TYR A 21 1.76 -3.53 39.90
N TRP A 22 1.45 -4.38 38.92
CA TRP A 22 2.20 -4.54 37.69
C TRP A 22 1.39 -3.96 36.54
N ASP A 23 2.00 -3.04 35.80
CA ASP A 23 1.44 -2.50 34.57
C ASP A 23 2.12 -3.17 33.37
N VAL A 24 1.30 -3.59 32.40
CA VAL A 24 1.78 -4.09 31.11
C VAL A 24 1.43 -3.06 30.06
N LEU A 25 2.45 -2.42 29.49
CA LEU A 25 2.30 -1.50 28.37
C LEU A 25 2.65 -2.24 27.07
N PHE A 26 1.71 -2.26 26.14
CA PHE A 26 1.94 -2.69 24.77
C PHE A 26 2.21 -1.46 23.92
N THR A 27 3.40 -1.38 23.31
CA THR A 27 3.68 -0.36 22.30
C THR A 27 3.60 -1.02 20.93
N ALA A 28 2.66 -0.57 20.11
CA ALA A 28 2.69 -0.84 18.68
C ALA A 28 3.71 0.11 18.03
N PRO A 29 4.42 -0.30 16.95
CA PRO A 29 5.22 0.64 16.18
C PRO A 29 4.35 1.82 15.73
N ALA A 30 4.92 3.02 15.74
CA ALA A 30 4.31 4.17 15.09
C ALA A 30 4.00 3.82 13.62
N ALA A 31 2.90 4.38 13.07
CA ALA A 31 2.37 4.18 11.73
C ALA A 31 3.37 3.54 10.75
N THR A 32 3.06 2.36 10.22
CA THR A 32 3.91 1.70 9.22
C THR A 32 4.26 2.68 8.10
N ASP A 33 5.55 2.81 7.82
CA ASP A 33 6.03 3.80 6.86
C ASP A 33 5.62 3.36 5.45
N ARG A 34 4.88 4.22 4.75
CA ARG A 34 4.50 4.01 3.35
C ARG A 34 5.72 3.66 2.48
N ALA A 35 6.89 4.20 2.78
CA ALA A 35 8.12 3.88 2.07
C ALA A 35 8.56 2.43 2.26
N GLU A 36 8.40 1.88 3.47
CA GLU A 36 8.70 0.45 3.75
C GLU A 36 7.73 -0.44 2.96
N PHE A 37 6.44 -0.14 2.99
CA PHE A 37 5.45 -0.87 2.18
C PHE A 37 5.71 -0.74 0.68
N ALA A 38 6.09 0.43 0.18
CA ALA A 38 6.42 0.62 -1.23
C ALA A 38 7.56 -0.30 -1.66
N GLN A 39 8.61 -0.39 -0.84
CA GLN A 39 9.77 -1.24 -1.14
C GLN A 39 9.41 -2.73 -1.06
N GLU A 40 8.67 -3.14 -0.04
CA GLU A 40 8.27 -4.54 0.12
C GLU A 40 7.35 -5.01 -1.00
N VAL A 41 6.37 -4.18 -1.39
CA VAL A 41 5.51 -4.43 -2.55
C VAL A 41 6.33 -4.50 -3.84
N LEU A 42 7.31 -3.61 -4.03
CA LEU A 42 8.19 -3.63 -5.20
C LEU A 42 8.96 -4.96 -5.28
N ASP A 43 9.54 -5.40 -4.17
CA ASP A 43 10.34 -6.61 -4.11
C ASP A 43 9.48 -7.84 -4.44
N LEU A 44 8.28 -7.93 -3.87
CA LEU A 44 7.32 -9.00 -4.15
C LEU A 44 6.85 -9.00 -5.61
N VAL A 45 6.53 -7.83 -6.17
CA VAL A 45 6.20 -7.67 -7.60
C VAL A 45 7.35 -8.16 -8.48
N ASN A 46 8.58 -7.79 -8.15
CA ASN A 46 9.76 -8.18 -8.92
C ASN A 46 10.07 -9.67 -8.81
N VAL A 47 9.74 -10.33 -7.68
CA VAL A 47 9.75 -11.80 -7.59
C VAL A 47 8.76 -12.41 -8.58
N GLN A 48 7.52 -11.88 -8.67
CA GLN A 48 6.53 -12.39 -9.62
C GLN A 48 6.96 -12.16 -11.07
N ARG A 49 7.52 -11.00 -11.39
CA ARG A 49 8.05 -10.68 -12.72
C ARG A 49 9.22 -11.60 -13.10
N ALA A 50 10.17 -11.83 -12.19
CA ALA A 50 11.29 -12.74 -12.41
C ALA A 50 10.84 -14.19 -12.65
N ASN A 51 9.85 -14.68 -11.89
CA ASN A 51 9.27 -16.01 -12.08
C ASN A 51 8.61 -16.20 -13.45
N ASN A 52 8.25 -15.09 -14.11
CA ASN A 52 7.67 -15.07 -15.45
C ASN A 52 8.66 -14.61 -16.53
N GLY A 53 9.95 -14.50 -16.22
CA GLY A 53 11.00 -14.14 -17.18
C GLY A 53 10.97 -12.67 -17.63
N LEU A 54 10.36 -11.79 -16.85
CA LEU A 54 10.26 -10.35 -17.14
C LEU A 54 11.33 -9.55 -16.39
N SER A 55 11.74 -8.43 -16.99
CA SER A 55 12.63 -7.45 -16.34
C SER A 55 11.96 -6.86 -15.09
N PRO A 56 12.73 -6.55 -14.04
CA PRO A 56 12.19 -5.88 -12.86
C PRO A 56 11.72 -4.46 -13.21
N VAL A 57 10.68 -4.01 -12.51
CA VAL A 57 10.33 -2.58 -12.45
C VAL A 57 11.10 -1.88 -11.34
N VAL A 58 11.19 -0.55 -11.41
CA VAL A 58 11.71 0.29 -10.33
C VAL A 58 10.59 1.11 -9.69
N LEU A 59 10.77 1.57 -8.46
CA LEU A 59 9.86 2.56 -7.89
C LEU A 59 9.89 3.84 -8.72
N GLY A 60 8.71 4.44 -8.89
CA GLY A 60 8.54 5.74 -9.54
C GLY A 60 9.29 6.87 -8.84
N ASP A 61 9.36 8.02 -9.50
CA ASP A 61 9.86 9.24 -8.88
C ASP A 61 8.84 9.84 -7.88
N GLU A 62 9.16 11.01 -7.32
CA GLU A 62 8.27 11.69 -6.37
C GLU A 62 6.88 11.98 -6.97
N LYS A 63 6.80 12.32 -8.25
CA LYS A 63 5.55 12.68 -8.92
C LYS A 63 4.65 11.45 -9.11
N LEU A 64 5.22 10.35 -9.60
CA LEU A 64 4.47 9.12 -9.82
C LEU A 64 3.98 8.53 -8.49
N ASN A 65 4.79 8.57 -7.44
CA ASN A 65 4.35 8.14 -6.11
C ASN A 65 3.30 9.07 -5.49
N ALA A 66 3.40 10.39 -5.73
CA ALA A 66 2.38 11.34 -5.28
C ALA A 66 1.03 11.11 -5.99
N ALA A 67 1.06 10.82 -7.29
CA ALA A 67 -0.12 10.47 -8.07
C ALA A 67 -0.78 9.16 -7.58
N ALA A 68 0.02 8.11 -7.34
CA ALA A 68 -0.47 6.86 -6.76
C ALA A 68 -1.05 7.06 -5.35
N GLN A 69 -0.44 7.92 -4.53
CA GLN A 69 -0.97 8.28 -3.21
C GLN A 69 -2.34 8.97 -3.31
N GLN A 70 -2.48 9.92 -4.23
CA GLN A 70 -3.75 10.61 -4.45
C GLN A 70 -4.84 9.60 -4.84
N ARG A 71 -4.51 8.64 -5.71
CA ARG A 71 -5.44 7.55 -6.04
C ARG A 71 -5.82 6.70 -4.84
N ALA A 72 -4.90 6.39 -3.92
CA ALA A 72 -5.23 5.61 -2.73
C ALA A 72 -6.28 6.31 -1.85
N VAL A 73 -6.18 7.65 -1.72
CA VAL A 73 -7.18 8.47 -1.03
C VAL A 73 -8.51 8.48 -1.78
N GLU A 74 -8.48 8.59 -3.11
CA GLU A 74 -9.69 8.58 -3.94
C GLU A 74 -10.42 7.23 -3.88
N ILE A 75 -9.71 6.10 -3.90
CA ILE A 75 -10.29 4.76 -3.77
C ILE A 75 -11.07 4.60 -2.46
N ALA A 76 -10.62 5.24 -1.37
CA ALA A 76 -11.34 5.21 -0.10
C ALA A 76 -12.74 5.85 -0.19
N THR A 77 -12.99 6.69 -1.20
CA THR A 77 -14.27 7.38 -1.39
C THR A 77 -15.20 6.70 -2.41
N VAL A 78 -14.66 6.11 -3.48
CA VAL A 78 -15.46 5.59 -4.61
C VAL A 78 -15.29 4.12 -4.92
N THR A 79 -14.31 3.42 -4.33
CA THR A 79 -14.02 1.99 -4.57
C THR A 79 -14.08 1.59 -6.06
N SER A 80 -13.49 2.42 -6.94
CA SER A 80 -13.60 2.31 -8.39
C SER A 80 -12.34 2.79 -9.10
N HIS A 81 -12.04 2.18 -10.26
CA HIS A 81 -11.03 2.67 -11.20
C HIS A 81 -11.42 4.01 -11.86
N THR A 82 -12.69 4.43 -11.73
CA THR A 82 -13.11 5.78 -12.08
C THR A 82 -12.82 6.71 -10.91
N ARG A 83 -12.19 7.86 -11.19
CA ARG A 83 -11.92 8.89 -10.17
C ARG A 83 -13.22 9.52 -9.67
N PRO A 84 -13.23 10.18 -8.49
CA PRO A 84 -14.44 10.80 -7.94
C PRO A 84 -15.09 11.87 -8.83
N ASP A 85 -14.30 12.48 -9.72
CA ASP A 85 -14.77 13.45 -10.72
C ASP A 85 -15.34 12.80 -11.99
N GLY A 86 -15.38 11.46 -12.06
CA GLY A 86 -15.89 10.70 -13.20
C GLY A 86 -14.87 10.42 -14.29
N THR A 87 -13.60 10.84 -14.14
CA THR A 87 -12.55 10.63 -15.13
C THR A 87 -11.82 9.29 -14.95
N SER A 88 -11.00 8.92 -15.93
CA SER A 88 -10.14 7.72 -15.86
C SER A 88 -9.12 7.85 -14.72
N CYS A 89 -8.80 6.74 -14.04
CA CYS A 89 -7.76 6.70 -13.00
C CYS A 89 -6.44 7.33 -13.44
N PHE A 90 -6.02 7.12 -14.69
CA PHE A 90 -4.74 7.60 -15.19
C PHE A 90 -4.67 9.13 -15.37
N THR A 91 -5.80 9.85 -15.36
CA THR A 91 -5.77 11.32 -15.39
C THR A 91 -5.12 11.92 -14.13
N VAL A 92 -4.98 11.13 -13.06
CA VAL A 92 -4.20 11.54 -11.88
C VAL A 92 -2.74 11.82 -12.23
N LEU A 93 -2.19 11.19 -13.27
CA LEU A 93 -0.81 11.41 -13.70
C LEU A 93 -0.61 12.86 -14.20
N ASP A 94 -1.62 13.40 -14.88
CA ASP A 94 -1.61 14.78 -15.38
C ASP A 94 -1.57 15.79 -14.24
N ASP A 95 -2.33 15.56 -13.16
CA ASP A 95 -2.38 16.43 -11.97
C ASP A 95 -1.00 16.60 -11.32
N PHE A 96 -0.14 15.59 -11.44
CA PHE A 96 1.22 15.57 -10.88
C PHE A 96 2.32 15.79 -11.92
N ASN A 97 1.96 16.09 -13.17
CA ASN A 97 2.91 16.29 -14.28
C ASN A 97 3.84 15.08 -14.49
N VAL A 98 3.28 13.87 -14.39
CA VAL A 98 3.93 12.63 -14.81
C VAL A 98 3.74 12.49 -16.32
N THR A 99 4.84 12.34 -17.06
CA THR A 99 4.82 12.30 -18.53
C THR A 99 4.92 10.89 -19.10
N ASP A 100 5.24 9.90 -18.26
CA ASP A 100 5.31 8.50 -18.66
C ASP A 100 3.90 7.97 -18.97
N GLU A 101 3.77 7.10 -19.98
CA GLU A 101 2.49 6.50 -20.32
C GLU A 101 2.12 5.39 -19.33
N ALA A 102 0.86 5.41 -18.88
CA ALA A 102 0.36 4.38 -17.96
C ALA A 102 0.16 3.04 -18.66
N THR A 103 0.61 1.96 -18.01
CA THR A 103 0.48 0.58 -18.50
C THR A 103 -0.46 -0.28 -17.65
N GLY A 104 -0.88 0.20 -16.47
CA GLY A 104 -1.89 -0.46 -15.62
C GLY A 104 -2.12 0.20 -14.26
N GLU A 105 -3.30 -0.01 -13.67
CA GLU A 105 -3.62 0.33 -12.27
C GLU A 105 -4.07 -0.94 -11.53
N ASN A 106 -3.48 -1.21 -10.36
CA ASN A 106 -4.03 -2.17 -9.41
C ASN A 106 -4.52 -1.43 -8.18
N ALA A 107 -5.76 -1.69 -7.78
CA ALA A 107 -6.38 -1.15 -6.58
C ALA A 107 -6.82 -2.30 -5.68
N ALA A 108 -6.60 -2.16 -4.38
CA ALA A 108 -7.10 -3.09 -3.37
C ALA A 108 -7.43 -2.36 -2.08
N TRP A 109 -8.23 -2.99 -1.22
CA TRP A 109 -8.64 -2.44 0.06
C TRP A 109 -8.91 -3.55 1.07
N GLY A 110 -8.61 -3.28 2.34
CA GLY A 110 -8.79 -4.23 3.44
C GLY A 110 -7.55 -5.06 3.81
N GLN A 111 -6.60 -5.25 2.89
CA GLN A 111 -5.40 -6.04 3.16
C GLN A 111 -4.52 -5.37 4.21
N VAL A 112 -3.93 -6.18 5.08
CA VAL A 112 -3.14 -5.74 6.23
C VAL A 112 -1.67 -5.62 5.87
N THR A 113 -1.16 -6.46 4.96
CA THR A 113 0.27 -6.52 4.62
C THR A 113 0.55 -6.47 3.11
N PRO A 114 1.79 -6.08 2.72
CA PRO A 114 2.27 -6.18 1.35
C PRO A 114 2.12 -7.57 0.71
N GLU A 115 2.40 -8.65 1.44
CA GLU A 115 2.26 -10.01 0.93
C GLU A 115 0.81 -10.36 0.64
N GLU A 116 -0.11 -9.98 1.54
CA GLU A 116 -1.54 -10.21 1.36
C GLU A 116 -2.04 -9.51 0.09
N VAL A 117 -1.72 -8.22 -0.08
CA VAL A 117 -2.19 -7.45 -1.24
C VAL A 117 -1.57 -7.92 -2.56
N VAL A 118 -0.27 -8.27 -2.58
CA VAL A 118 0.37 -8.78 -3.79
C VAL A 118 -0.18 -10.16 -4.16
N ASN A 119 -0.45 -11.03 -3.18
CA ASN A 119 -1.08 -12.32 -3.44
C ASN A 119 -2.48 -12.15 -4.03
N ASP A 120 -3.29 -11.25 -3.49
CA ASP A 120 -4.63 -10.97 -4.01
C ASP A 120 -4.59 -10.41 -5.44
N TRP A 121 -3.67 -9.49 -5.73
CA TRP A 121 -3.45 -9.01 -7.09
C TRP A 121 -3.02 -10.15 -8.03
N MET A 122 -2.11 -11.02 -7.63
CA MET A 122 -1.68 -12.15 -8.47
C MET A 122 -2.77 -13.20 -8.69
N ASN A 123 -3.73 -13.32 -7.78
CA ASN A 123 -4.88 -14.21 -7.91
C ASN A 123 -6.00 -13.65 -8.81
N SER A 124 -5.99 -12.34 -9.09
CA SER A 124 -6.92 -11.69 -10.03
C SER A 124 -6.30 -11.60 -11.43
N GLU A 125 -7.00 -12.09 -12.45
CA GLU A 125 -6.49 -12.09 -13.83
C GLU A 125 -6.13 -10.69 -14.33
N GLY A 126 -7.00 -9.70 -14.09
CA GLY A 126 -6.76 -8.31 -14.52
C GLY A 126 -5.58 -7.67 -13.78
N HIS A 127 -5.49 -7.85 -12.46
CA HIS A 127 -4.39 -7.25 -11.68
C HIS A 127 -3.04 -7.91 -11.98
N ARG A 128 -3.04 -9.24 -12.15
CA ARG A 128 -1.87 -10.01 -12.59
C ARG A 128 -1.39 -9.57 -13.97
N ALA A 129 -2.30 -9.28 -14.90
CA ALA A 129 -1.93 -8.80 -16.23
C ALA A 129 -1.17 -7.46 -16.17
N ASN A 130 -1.53 -6.56 -15.26
CA ASN A 130 -0.80 -5.30 -15.06
C ASN A 130 0.61 -5.54 -14.49
N ILE A 131 0.73 -6.38 -13.45
CA ILE A 131 2.03 -6.74 -12.83
C ILE A 131 2.98 -7.40 -13.83
N LEU A 132 2.44 -8.25 -14.71
CA LEU A 132 3.18 -9.00 -15.71
C LEU A 132 3.18 -8.32 -17.09
N ASN A 133 2.80 -7.04 -17.17
CA ASN A 133 2.90 -6.30 -18.42
C ASN A 133 4.39 -6.11 -18.78
N PRO A 134 4.86 -6.60 -19.96
CA PRO A 134 6.25 -6.47 -20.36
C PRO A 134 6.69 -5.02 -20.62
N ASP A 135 5.75 -4.12 -20.90
CA ASP A 135 6.03 -2.71 -21.18
C ASP A 135 6.20 -1.88 -19.89
N ALA A 136 5.78 -2.41 -18.74
CA ALA A 136 5.94 -1.73 -17.46
C ALA A 136 7.42 -1.65 -17.04
N GLN A 137 7.89 -0.44 -16.73
CA GLN A 137 9.25 -0.16 -16.25
C GLN A 137 9.26 0.47 -14.86
N LYS A 138 8.24 1.27 -14.52
CA LYS A 138 8.14 1.95 -13.22
C LYS A 138 6.84 1.58 -12.50
N MET A 139 6.88 1.62 -11.17
CA MET A 139 5.74 1.40 -10.30
C MET A 139 5.60 2.57 -9.31
N GLY A 140 4.53 3.34 -9.44
CA GLY A 140 4.06 4.25 -8.40
C GLY A 140 3.29 3.49 -7.34
N PHE A 141 3.52 3.82 -6.06
CA PHE A 141 2.85 3.18 -4.94
C PHE A 141 2.08 4.19 -4.09
N GLY A 142 0.84 3.82 -3.76
CA GLY A 142 -0.01 4.58 -2.84
C GLY A 142 -0.54 3.68 -1.72
N TYR A 143 -0.48 4.19 -0.49
CA TYR A 143 -1.12 3.55 0.66
C TYR A 143 -1.87 4.60 1.47
N TYR A 144 -3.14 4.36 1.72
CA TYR A 144 -3.96 5.20 2.57
C TYR A 144 -4.61 4.33 3.64
N SER A 145 -4.60 4.79 4.89
CA SER A 145 -5.26 4.10 5.99
C SER A 145 -6.14 5.07 6.74
N ASP A 146 -7.43 4.75 6.81
CA ASP A 146 -8.42 5.46 7.59
C ASP A 146 -9.24 4.45 8.39
N ASN A 147 -8.97 4.38 9.70
CA ASN A 147 -9.66 3.50 10.64
C ASN A 147 -11.17 3.79 10.77
N SER A 148 -11.66 4.89 10.20
CA SER A 148 -13.09 5.22 10.10
C SER A 148 -13.74 4.80 8.78
N SER A 149 -12.94 4.38 7.78
CA SER A 149 -13.45 3.86 6.51
C SER A 149 -13.88 2.39 6.63
N GLU A 150 -14.86 1.97 5.82
CA GLU A 150 -15.41 0.59 5.82
C GLU A 150 -14.33 -0.50 5.71
N TRP A 151 -13.27 -0.20 4.95
CA TRP A 151 -12.20 -1.16 4.63
C TRP A 151 -10.88 -0.86 5.34
N GLY A 152 -10.77 0.26 6.05
CA GLY A 152 -9.60 0.63 6.86
C GLY A 152 -8.33 1.04 6.09
N ARG A 153 -8.06 0.41 4.94
CA ARG A 153 -6.79 0.49 4.20
C ARG A 153 -7.03 0.41 2.70
N GLN A 154 -6.29 1.19 1.92
CA GLN A 154 -6.34 1.25 0.46
C GLN A 154 -4.92 1.19 -0.10
N TRP A 155 -4.74 0.33 -1.09
CA TRP A 155 -3.46 0.04 -1.73
C TRP A 155 -3.58 0.33 -3.23
N ILE A 156 -2.60 1.04 -3.77
CA ILE A 156 -2.54 1.38 -5.20
C ILE A 156 -1.16 1.04 -5.77
N GLN A 157 -1.18 0.43 -6.95
CA GLN A 157 -0.07 0.45 -7.89
C GLN A 157 -0.50 1.16 -9.17
N ILE A 158 0.35 2.06 -9.66
CA ILE A 158 0.25 2.57 -11.03
C ILE A 158 1.53 2.19 -11.75
N PHE A 159 1.43 1.44 -12.84
CA PHE A 159 2.55 1.09 -13.69
C PHE A 159 2.66 2.07 -14.85
N THR A 160 3.89 2.44 -15.21
CA THR A 160 4.20 3.22 -16.40
C THR A 160 5.33 2.58 -17.19
N GLU A 161 5.48 2.97 -18.47
CA GLU A 161 6.71 2.72 -19.22
C GLU A 161 7.93 3.52 -18.71
#